data_AF-A0A653D1I6-F1
#
_entry.id   AF-A0A653D1I6-F1
#
_cell.length_a   1.000
_cell.length_b   1.000
_cell.length_c   1.000
_cell.angle_alpha   90.00
_cell.angle_beta   90.00
_cell.angle_gamma   90.00
#
_symmetry.space_group_name_H-M   'P 1'
#
loop_
_entity.id
_entity.type
_entity.pdbx_description
1 polymer ?
#
loop_
_entity_poly.entity_id
_entity_poly.type
_entity_poly.pdbx_seq_one_letter_code
_entity_poly.pdbx_strand_id
1 'polypeptide(L)'
;MSEDYENHYDGKCGICGVVGYLQDIQEHVLAEHEHVEENGTVNNSSPQQLQNTTEWQEGETRLLLDKYESYLPLVGPMKKFKTKKNMWLQISKDLSVILNVERSPLQCENRYKTILKRKKRQLKTMTEVAAAVLILSMSRK
;
A
#
# COMPACT_ATOMS: atom_id res chain seq x y z
N MET A 1 23.05 -20.67 -11.03
CA MET A 1 22.39 -19.40 -11.41
C MET A 1 20.89 -19.65 -11.32
N SER A 2 20.14 -18.64 -10.86
CA SER A 2 18.75 -18.75 -10.40
C SER A 2 18.61 -19.41 -9.02
N GLU A 3 18.28 -18.60 -8.02
CA GLU A 3 17.73 -19.03 -6.73
C GLU A 3 16.37 -18.34 -6.58
N ASP A 4 15.31 -19.15 -6.52
CA ASP A 4 13.93 -18.67 -6.44
C ASP A 4 13.64 -18.17 -5.02
N TYR A 5 13.50 -16.85 -4.86
CA TYR A 5 13.23 -16.22 -3.57
C TYR A 5 11.80 -15.69 -3.47
N GLU A 6 10.82 -16.59 -3.62
CA GLU A 6 9.42 -16.31 -3.29
C GLU A 6 9.30 -16.04 -1.79
N ASN A 7 8.83 -14.84 -1.43
CA ASN A 7 8.57 -14.47 -0.04
C ASN A 7 7.07 -14.42 0.21
N HIS A 8 6.52 -15.55 0.65
CA HIS A 8 5.17 -15.61 1.22
C HIS A 8 5.14 -14.85 2.55
N TYR A 9 4.26 -13.86 2.66
CA TYR A 9 4.02 -13.12 3.91
C TYR A 9 2.52 -13.04 4.14
N ASP A 10 2.03 -13.88 5.04
CA ASP A 10 0.63 -13.87 5.45
C ASP A 10 0.34 -12.80 6.49
N GLY A 11 -0.84 -12.17 6.38
CA GLY A 11 -1.19 -10.99 7.17
C GLY A 11 -2.57 -10.45 6.81
N LYS A 12 -3.61 -11.11 7.33
CA LYS A 12 -5.02 -10.71 7.15
C LYS A 12 -5.26 -9.30 7.72
N CYS A 13 -5.50 -8.32 6.84
CA CYS A 13 -5.89 -6.97 7.23
C CYS A 13 -7.41 -6.89 7.44
N GLY A 14 -7.87 -6.83 8.69
CA GLY A 14 -9.30 -6.77 9.06
C GLY A 14 -10.03 -5.46 8.72
N ILE A 15 -9.42 -4.55 7.95
CA ILE A 15 -9.95 -3.19 7.69
C ILE A 15 -10.45 -3.02 6.24
N CYS A 16 -9.97 -3.81 5.28
CA CYS A 16 -10.41 -3.74 3.88
C CYS A 16 -11.25 -4.95 3.48
N GLY A 17 -12.58 -4.81 3.55
CA GLY A 17 -13.58 -5.83 3.16
C GLY A 17 -13.66 -6.10 1.66
N VAL A 18 -12.55 -6.47 1.01
CA VAL A 18 -12.48 -6.86 -0.40
C VAL A 18 -12.10 -8.34 -0.49
N VAL A 19 -13.12 -9.17 -0.67
CA VAL A 19 -12.99 -10.64 -0.75
C VAL A 19 -12.39 -11.06 -2.10
N GLY A 20 -11.56 -12.11 -2.10
CA GLY A 20 -10.95 -12.69 -3.30
C GLY A 20 -9.65 -13.42 -2.97
N TYR A 21 -9.76 -14.67 -2.52
CA TYR A 21 -8.71 -15.46 -1.87
C TYR A 21 -8.36 -16.74 -2.66
N LEU A 22 -7.29 -17.43 -2.22
CA LEU A 22 -6.73 -18.78 -2.52
C LEU A 22 -5.25 -18.62 -2.89
N GLN A 23 -4.26 -19.20 -2.18
CA GLN A 23 -4.24 -20.37 -1.27
C GLN A 23 -3.05 -20.16 -0.28
N ASP A 24 -3.01 -20.50 1.02
CA ASP A 24 -3.99 -20.77 2.10
C ASP A 24 -3.31 -20.50 3.48
N ILE A 25 -4.02 -20.58 4.61
CA ILE A 25 -3.49 -20.39 5.99
C ILE A 25 -3.89 -21.56 6.90
N GLN A 26 -2.94 -22.09 7.68
CA GLN A 26 -3.09 -22.81 8.97
C GLN A 26 -1.65 -23.07 9.52
N GLU A 27 -1.26 -22.97 10.80
CA GLU A 27 -1.78 -22.35 12.04
C GLU A 27 -0.64 -22.29 13.10
N HIS A 28 -0.88 -21.71 14.29
CA HIS A 28 0.00 -21.59 15.48
C HIS A 28 1.15 -20.55 15.36
N VAL A 29 1.47 -19.71 16.37
CA VAL A 29 1.28 -19.80 17.84
C VAL A 29 0.77 -18.47 18.44
N LEU A 30 -0.04 -18.54 19.50
CA LEU A 30 -0.43 -17.43 20.38
C LEU A 30 0.44 -17.39 21.64
N ALA A 31 0.80 -16.20 22.14
CA ALA A 31 1.19 -15.97 23.53
C ALA A 31 1.02 -14.48 23.94
N GLU A 32 -0.01 -14.22 24.74
CA GLU A 32 -0.11 -13.31 25.91
C GLU A 32 0.42 -11.85 25.80
N HIS A 33 -0.47 -10.83 25.86
CA HIS A 33 -0.92 -10.06 27.06
C HIS A 33 0.11 -9.01 27.54
N GLU A 34 -0.22 -7.77 27.92
CA GLU A 34 -1.35 -7.32 28.76
C GLU A 34 -2.04 -5.99 28.34
N HIS A 35 -3.24 -5.80 28.91
CA HIS A 35 -4.00 -4.56 29.07
C HIS A 35 -3.29 -3.53 29.98
N VAL A 36 -3.48 -2.23 29.73
CA VAL A 36 -3.75 -1.23 30.79
C VAL A 36 -4.77 -0.21 30.26
N GLU A 37 -5.79 0.09 31.06
CA GLU A 37 -6.90 0.99 30.72
C GLU A 37 -6.75 2.41 31.32
N GLU A 38 -7.32 3.39 30.60
CA GLU A 38 -8.03 4.59 31.06
C GLU A 38 -7.51 5.45 32.24
N ASN A 39 -7.30 6.77 32.01
CA ASN A 39 -8.09 7.90 32.60
C ASN A 39 -7.41 9.30 32.45
N GLY A 40 -8.22 10.38 32.35
CA GLY A 40 -7.82 11.72 32.85
C GLY A 40 -7.61 12.91 31.88
N THR A 41 -8.69 13.49 31.34
CA THR A 41 -9.07 14.93 31.45
C THR A 41 -8.01 16.07 31.34
N VAL A 42 -8.07 16.81 30.20
CA VAL A 42 -7.52 18.17 29.86
C VAL A 42 -6.03 18.49 30.14
N ASN A 43 -5.29 19.09 29.20
CA ASN A 43 -5.21 20.56 29.04
C ASN A 43 -4.66 20.97 27.65
N ASN A 44 -4.94 22.22 27.25
CA ASN A 44 -4.67 22.74 25.90
C ASN A 44 -3.21 23.19 25.68
N SER A 45 -2.43 22.39 24.94
CA SER A 45 -1.20 22.76 24.19
C SER A 45 -0.77 21.56 23.35
N SER A 46 -1.54 21.22 22.31
CA SER A 46 -1.48 19.87 21.74
C SER A 46 -0.20 19.60 20.93
N PRO A 47 0.54 18.51 21.22
CA PRO A 47 1.49 17.93 20.27
C PRO A 47 0.77 17.57 18.97
N GLN A 48 1.44 17.69 17.82
CA GLN A 48 0.85 17.41 16.50
C GLN A 48 0.44 15.93 16.40
N GLN A 49 -0.82 15.62 16.71
CA GLN A 49 -1.28 14.24 16.76
C GLN A 49 -1.22 13.58 15.38
N LEU A 50 -0.59 12.41 15.35
CA LEU A 50 -0.29 11.66 14.14
C LEU A 50 -1.60 11.09 13.59
N GLN A 51 -1.98 11.49 12.37
CA GLN A 51 -3.30 11.15 11.84
C GLN A 51 -3.31 9.71 11.33
N ASN A 52 -4.19 8.87 11.89
CA ASN A 52 -4.41 7.50 11.45
C ASN A 52 -5.86 7.36 10.95
N THR A 53 -6.08 7.75 9.69
CA THR A 53 -7.39 7.76 9.03
C THR A 53 -7.55 6.58 8.09
N THR A 54 -8.74 6.00 7.95
CA THR A 54 -8.96 4.90 6.98
C THR A 54 -8.82 5.35 5.52
N GLU A 55 -9.14 6.62 5.24
CA GLU A 55 -9.10 7.20 3.89
C GLU A 55 -7.71 7.76 3.55
N TRP A 56 -7.23 7.45 2.34
CA TRP A 56 -5.94 7.92 1.83
C TRP A 56 -6.10 9.26 1.12
N GLN A 57 -5.49 10.31 1.68
CA GLN A 57 -5.47 11.63 1.05
C GLN A 57 -4.63 11.64 -0.24
N GLU A 58 -4.86 12.65 -1.09
CA GLU A 58 -4.11 12.81 -2.34
C GLU A 58 -2.61 13.06 -2.08
N GLY A 59 -2.28 13.90 -1.09
CA GLY A 59 -0.89 14.16 -0.68
C GLY A 59 -0.13 12.90 -0.23
N GLU A 60 -0.76 12.06 0.58
CA GLU A 60 -0.20 10.75 0.99
C GLU A 60 0.02 9.84 -0.23
N THR A 61 -0.97 9.79 -1.12
CA THR A 61 -0.94 8.94 -2.31
C THR A 61 0.15 9.37 -3.28
N ARG A 62 0.34 10.68 -3.45
CA ARG A 62 1.41 11.25 -4.26
C ARG A 62 2.78 10.94 -3.65
N LEU A 63 3.00 11.24 -2.37
CA LEU A 63 4.27 11.00 -1.71
C LEU A 63 4.66 9.51 -1.71
N LEU A 64 3.69 8.60 -1.53
CA LEU A 64 3.88 7.15 -1.66
C LEU A 64 4.43 6.76 -3.05
N LEU A 65 3.89 7.34 -4.12
CA LEU A 65 4.32 7.05 -5.49
C LEU A 65 5.69 7.66 -5.80
N ASP A 66 5.89 8.94 -5.48
CA ASP A 66 7.14 9.68 -5.71
C ASP A 66 8.33 9.00 -5.00
N LYS A 67 8.13 8.55 -3.74
CA LYS A 67 9.13 7.81 -2.97
C LYS A 67 9.37 6.40 -3.49
N TYR A 68 8.32 5.70 -3.94
CA TYR A 68 8.47 4.37 -4.54
C TYR A 68 9.33 4.43 -5.82
N GLU A 69 9.06 5.37 -6.73
CA GLU A 69 9.86 5.55 -7.95
C GLU A 69 11.32 5.89 -7.62
N SER A 70 11.54 6.78 -6.66
CA SER A 70 12.88 7.17 -6.19
C SER A 70 13.66 6.03 -5.52
N TYR A 71 12.97 5.11 -4.83
CA TYR A 71 13.61 4.08 -4.01
C TYR A 71 13.71 2.71 -4.69
N LEU A 72 12.88 2.41 -5.69
CA LEU A 72 12.92 1.13 -6.41
C LEU A 72 14.30 0.81 -7.04
N PRO A 73 15.04 1.76 -7.67
CA PRO A 73 16.40 1.51 -8.17
C PRO A 73 17.45 1.26 -7.08
N LEU A 74 17.09 1.55 -5.82
CA LEU A 74 17.93 1.38 -4.63
C LEU A 74 17.62 0.08 -3.87
N VAL A 75 16.81 -0.82 -4.44
CA VAL A 75 16.51 -2.16 -3.89
C VAL A 75 17.44 -3.20 -4.52
N GLY A 76 18.11 -4.00 -3.67
CA GLY A 76 18.94 -5.14 -4.10
C GLY A 76 19.97 -5.56 -3.05
N PRO A 77 20.63 -6.73 -3.22
CA PRO A 77 21.52 -7.32 -2.20
C PRO A 77 22.67 -6.41 -1.75
N MET A 78 23.16 -5.53 -2.63
CA MET A 78 24.25 -4.58 -2.39
C MET A 78 23.81 -3.12 -2.58
N LYS A 79 22.53 -2.82 -2.40
CA LYS A 79 21.95 -1.47 -2.50
C LYS A 79 21.45 -0.99 -1.13
N LYS A 80 20.98 0.26 -1.06
CA LYS A 80 20.47 0.90 0.17
C LYS A 80 19.39 0.06 0.87
N PHE A 81 18.48 -0.55 0.11
CA PHE A 81 17.43 -1.41 0.63
C PHE A 81 17.70 -2.86 0.22
N LYS A 82 18.03 -3.74 1.17
CA LYS A 82 18.26 -5.18 0.88
C LYS A 82 17.03 -5.85 0.24
N THR A 83 15.82 -5.40 0.60
CA THR A 83 14.54 -5.96 0.12
C THR A 83 13.50 -4.86 -0.10
N LYS A 84 12.41 -5.17 -0.83
CA LYS A 84 11.24 -4.28 -0.94
C LYS A 84 10.54 -4.04 0.41
N LYS A 85 10.59 -4.99 1.35
CA LYS A 85 10.06 -4.82 2.71
C LYS A 85 10.76 -3.68 3.47
N ASN A 86 12.10 -3.59 3.34
CA ASN A 86 12.87 -2.48 3.91
C ASN A 86 12.55 -1.13 3.24
N MET A 87 12.28 -1.13 1.93
CA MET A 87 11.82 0.07 1.21
C MET A 87 10.43 0.53 1.70
N TRP A 88 9.46 -0.38 1.82
CA TRP A 88 8.13 -0.04 2.37
C TRP A 88 8.20 0.50 3.80
N LEU A 89 9.09 -0.05 4.63
CA LEU A 89 9.36 0.46 5.97
C LEU A 89 9.91 1.90 5.94
N GLN A 90 10.77 2.24 4.97
CA GLN A 90 11.24 3.62 4.83
C GLN A 90 10.13 4.55 4.34
N ILE A 91 9.31 4.14 3.38
CA ILE A 91 8.20 4.97 2.87
C ILE A 91 7.17 5.24 3.96
N SER A 92 6.86 4.25 4.80
CA SER A 92 6.03 4.40 6.01
C SER A 92 6.57 5.49 6.94
N LYS A 93 7.87 5.45 7.26
CA LYS A 93 8.53 6.51 8.06
C LYS A 93 8.48 7.88 7.39
N ASP A 94 8.73 7.94 6.08
CA ASP A 94 8.72 9.19 5.32
C ASP A 94 7.32 9.84 5.30
N LEU A 95 6.24 9.05 5.22
CA LEU A 95 4.86 9.54 5.34
C LEU A 95 4.61 10.17 6.72
N SER A 96 5.04 9.52 7.80
CA SER A 96 4.87 10.04 9.16
C SER A 96 5.73 11.27 9.45
N VAL A 97 6.95 11.34 8.90
CA VAL A 97 7.83 12.51 9.07
C VAL A 97 7.40 13.71 8.21
N ILE A 98 6.90 13.49 6.99
CA ILE A 98 6.63 14.58 6.03
C ILE A 98 5.18 15.09 6.12
N LEU A 99 4.22 14.20 6.37
CA LEU A 99 2.78 14.52 6.36
C LEU A 99 2.11 14.40 7.73
N ASN A 100 2.82 13.96 8.77
CA ASN A 100 2.28 13.63 10.09
C ASN A 100 1.10 12.62 10.02
N VAL A 101 1.22 11.63 9.13
CA VAL A 101 0.24 10.54 8.94
C VAL A 101 0.86 9.19 9.28
N GLU A 102 0.14 8.38 10.04
CA GLU A 102 0.57 7.03 10.39
C GLU A 102 0.06 6.01 9.35
N ARG A 103 0.99 5.39 8.62
CA ARG A 103 0.70 4.29 7.67
C ARG A 103 1.67 3.16 7.90
N SER A 104 1.18 1.95 8.13
CA SER A 104 2.04 0.76 8.23
C SER A 104 2.68 0.43 6.87
N PRO A 105 3.84 -0.26 6.84
CA PRO A 105 4.49 -0.66 5.60
C PRO A 105 3.57 -1.50 4.69
N LEU A 106 2.75 -2.35 5.29
CA LEU A 106 1.75 -3.19 4.60
C LEU A 106 0.61 -2.35 4.01
N GLN A 107 0.13 -1.32 4.72
CA GLN A 107 -0.87 -0.39 4.19
C GLN A 107 -0.33 0.37 2.96
N CYS A 108 0.94 0.82 3.01
CA CYS A 108 1.62 1.47 1.89
C CYS A 108 1.69 0.56 0.65
N GLU A 109 2.11 -0.69 0.84
CA GLU A 109 2.18 -1.69 -0.23
C GLU A 109 0.79 -1.99 -0.82
N ASN A 110 -0.23 -2.18 0.01
CA ASN A 110 -1.60 -2.47 -0.42
C ASN A 110 -2.23 -1.29 -1.17
N ARG A 111 -1.97 -0.04 -0.75
CA ARG A 111 -2.38 1.16 -1.47
C ARG A 111 -1.74 1.20 -2.87
N TYR A 112 -0.43 0.99 -2.96
CA TYR A 112 0.29 0.96 -4.23
C TYR A 112 -0.27 -0.12 -5.19
N LYS A 113 -0.44 -1.36 -4.72
CA LYS A 113 -1.05 -2.46 -5.49
C LYS A 113 -2.45 -2.08 -6.01
N THR A 114 -3.26 -1.43 -5.18
CA THR A 114 -4.62 -1.00 -5.53
C THR A 114 -4.62 0.07 -6.65
N ILE A 115 -3.72 1.05 -6.56
CA ILE A 115 -3.54 2.09 -7.58
C ILE A 115 -3.15 1.48 -8.92
N LEU A 116 -2.14 0.60 -8.95
CA LEU A 116 -1.75 -0.12 -10.18
C LEU A 116 -2.91 -0.93 -10.78
N LYS A 117 -3.67 -1.66 -9.95
CA LYS A 117 -4.83 -2.44 -10.40
C LYS A 117 -5.93 -1.54 -10.98
N ARG A 118 -6.14 -0.33 -10.44
CA ARG A 118 -7.07 0.67 -10.99
C ARG A 118 -6.57 1.22 -12.33
N LYS A 119 -5.32 1.68 -12.41
CA LYS A 119 -4.71 2.20 -13.65
C LYS A 119 -4.73 1.17 -14.79
N LYS A 120 -4.38 -0.10 -14.50
CA LYS A 120 -4.43 -1.20 -15.48
C LYS A 120 -5.84 -1.48 -16.00
N ARG A 121 -6.88 -1.33 -15.18
CA ARG A 121 -8.29 -1.47 -15.62
C ARG A 121 -8.72 -0.30 -16.51
N GLN A 122 -8.41 0.94 -16.11
CA GLN A 122 -8.73 2.14 -16.89
C GLN A 122 -8.12 2.10 -18.29
N LEU A 123 -6.84 1.69 -18.40
CA LEU A 123 -6.18 1.55 -19.69
C LEU A 123 -6.85 0.49 -20.58
N LYS A 124 -7.23 -0.67 -20.03
CA LYS A 124 -8.00 -1.69 -20.79
C LYS A 124 -9.31 -1.13 -21.33
N THR A 125 -10.13 -0.54 -20.47
CA THR A 125 -11.43 0.02 -20.87
C THR A 125 -11.29 1.14 -21.90
N MET A 126 -10.23 1.97 -21.83
CA MET A 126 -10.00 3.01 -22.84
C MET A 126 -9.60 2.42 -24.19
N THR A 127 -8.77 1.37 -24.23
CA THR A 127 -8.42 0.66 -25.47
C THR A 127 -9.64 -0.05 -26.08
N GLU A 128 -10.47 -0.67 -25.26
CA GLU A 128 -11.72 -1.33 -25.68
C GLU A 128 -12.72 -0.33 -26.29
N VAL A 129 -12.91 0.83 -25.65
CA VAL A 129 -13.76 1.91 -26.18
C VAL A 129 -13.19 2.50 -27.48
N ALA A 130 -11.86 2.71 -27.56
CA ALA A 130 -11.21 3.20 -28.77
C ALA A 130 -11.40 2.23 -29.96
N ALA A 131 -11.26 0.92 -29.72
CA ALA A 131 -11.53 -0.11 -30.73
C ALA A 131 -13.00 -0.11 -31.19
N ALA A 132 -13.96 0.01 -30.26
CA ALA A 132 -15.38 0.09 -30.59
C ALA A 132 -15.73 1.33 -31.43
N VAL A 133 -15.15 2.50 -31.13
CA VAL A 133 -15.34 3.73 -31.91
C VAL A 133 -14.80 3.58 -33.35
N LEU A 134 -13.66 2.91 -33.53
CA LEU A 134 -13.10 2.63 -34.86
C LEU A 134 -14.00 1.68 -35.67
N ILE A 135 -14.51 0.60 -35.07
CA ILE A 135 -15.45 -0.32 -35.74
C ILE A 135 -16.71 0.45 -36.17
N LEU A 136 -17.29 1.25 -35.28
CA LEU A 136 -18.50 2.05 -35.56
C LEU A 136 -18.26 3.20 -36.56
N SER A 137 -17.02 3.65 -36.79
CA SER A 137 -16.71 4.64 -37.83
C SER A 137 -16.50 3.98 -39.20
N MET A 138 -16.00 2.74 -39.24
CA MET A 138 -15.83 1.97 -40.48
C MET A 138 -17.15 1.40 -41.02
N SER A 139 -18.13 1.10 -40.15
CA SER A 139 -19.45 0.58 -40.53
C SER A 139 -20.49 1.65 -40.93
N ARG A 140 -20.11 2.93 -41.03
CA ARG A 140 -20.99 4.03 -41.50
C ARG A 140 -20.65 4.46 -42.93
N LYS A 141 -20.73 3.52 -43.88
CA LYS A 141 -20.58 3.75 -45.31
C LYS A 141 -21.67 3.02 -46.07
#